data_AF-A0A7X6TK42-F1
#
_entry.id   AF-A0A7X6TK42-F1
#
_cell.length_a   1.000
_cell.length_b   1.000
_cell.length_c   1.000
_cell.angle_alpha   90.00
_cell.angle_beta   90.00
_cell.angle_gamma   90.00
#
_symmetry.space_group_name_H-M   'P 1'
#
loop_
_entity.id
_entity.type
_entity.pdbx_description
1 polymer ?
#
loop_
_entity_poly.entity_id
_entity_poly.type
_entity_poly.pdbx_seq_one_letter_code
_entity_poly.pdbx_strand_id
1 'polypeptide(L)'
;ATNAMVLFLAINTSSVTLLPTGVIALRAAAGSADPAAILPTTLLATIGSTTVAILAAKFYSRLSAAPPPLAHGSSSVAMPDADADPALAEDRPLPLWASVLALATLVSLVPVAVLYGQALSPWIIPGLIVLFLGFGAMRRVRVYEVMVEGGREGFQVALRIIPYMVVILVGVAMLRASGVLDLVVGALGRFTAPLGLPAEALPMALMRPLSGSGAYAIVASLLNDPAIGPDSYTGLLVSTLQGSTETTFYVLAVYFGAVQVKRLRHAMAAALTADLAGVVFAVLACLVLFGR
;
A
#
# COMPACT_ATOMS: atom_id res chain seq x y z
N ALA A 1 18.71 -13.05 -2.65
CA ALA A 1 17.31 -13.27 -2.23
C ALA A 1 16.86 -14.66 -2.68
N THR A 2 16.19 -15.44 -1.81
CA THR A 2 15.58 -16.73 -2.18
C THR A 2 14.23 -16.52 -2.89
N ASN A 3 13.64 -17.56 -3.49
CA ASN A 3 12.32 -17.42 -4.15
C ASN A 3 11.22 -17.03 -3.15
N ALA A 4 11.26 -17.58 -1.93
CA ALA A 4 10.34 -17.23 -0.87
C ALA A 4 10.47 -15.76 -0.45
N MET A 5 11.71 -15.26 -0.28
CA MET A 5 11.95 -13.85 0.05
C MET A 5 11.44 -12.91 -1.06
N VAL A 6 11.62 -13.27 -2.33
CA VAL A 6 11.09 -12.45 -3.44
C VAL A 6 9.58 -12.45 -3.46
N LEU A 7 8.93 -13.61 -3.27
CA LEU A 7 7.48 -13.70 -3.22
C LEU A 7 6.91 -12.87 -2.05
N PHE A 8 7.51 -13.01 -0.87
CA PHE A 8 7.13 -12.24 0.32
C PHE A 8 7.27 -10.74 0.09
N LEU A 9 8.38 -10.30 -0.50
CA LEU A 9 8.59 -8.89 -0.84
C LEU A 9 7.55 -8.39 -1.85
N ALA A 10 7.31 -9.13 -2.93
CA ALA A 10 6.39 -8.74 -3.99
C ALA A 10 4.95 -8.59 -3.46
N ILE A 11 4.51 -9.49 -2.57
CA ILE A 11 3.19 -9.41 -1.91
C ILE A 11 3.10 -8.16 -1.01
N ASN A 12 4.15 -7.85 -0.25
CA ASN A 12 4.17 -6.64 0.59
C ASN A 12 4.18 -5.37 -0.25
N THR A 13 4.89 -5.35 -1.38
CA THR A 13 4.84 -4.25 -2.35
C THR A 13 3.43 -4.04 -2.92
N SER A 14 2.71 -5.11 -3.26
CA SER A 14 1.32 -4.99 -3.75
C SER A 14 0.30 -4.61 -2.68
N SER A 15 0.67 -4.63 -1.39
CA SER A 15 -0.10 -4.19 -0.23
C SER A 15 -1.59 -4.55 -0.24
N VAL A 16 -1.95 -5.76 0.23
CA VAL A 16 -3.37 -6.13 0.40
C VAL A 16 -4.00 -5.26 1.49
N THR A 17 -4.56 -4.13 1.07
CA THR A 17 -5.11 -3.12 1.98
C THR A 17 -6.60 -3.35 2.15
N LEU A 18 -6.97 -3.92 3.29
CA LEU A 18 -8.38 -4.16 3.64
C LEU A 18 -9.14 -2.85 3.91
N LEU A 19 -8.47 -1.89 4.56
CA LEU A 19 -9.07 -0.63 4.96
C LEU A 19 -8.04 0.51 4.84
N PRO A 20 -8.15 1.41 3.86
CA PRO A 20 -7.19 2.51 3.66
C PRO A 20 -7.46 3.67 4.63
N THR A 21 -7.43 3.40 5.94
CA THR A 21 -7.82 4.36 6.99
C THR A 21 -7.12 5.70 6.92
N GLY A 22 -5.81 5.71 6.64
CA GLY A 22 -5.05 6.96 6.51
C GLY A 22 -5.54 7.83 5.35
N VAL A 23 -5.91 7.22 4.22
CA VAL A 23 -6.43 7.94 3.05
C VAL A 23 -7.87 8.40 3.31
N ILE A 24 -8.70 7.58 3.96
CA ILE A 24 -10.05 7.95 4.37
C ILE A 24 -9.99 9.17 5.31
N ALA A 25 -9.09 9.16 6.29
CA ALA A 25 -8.88 10.29 7.20
C ALA A 25 -8.41 11.55 6.45
N LEU A 26 -7.50 11.40 5.48
CA LEU A 26 -7.04 12.52 4.65
C LEU A 26 -8.18 13.12 3.82
N ARG A 27 -9.02 12.28 3.20
CA ARG A 27 -10.20 12.72 2.44
C ARG A 27 -11.21 13.43 3.34
N ALA A 28 -11.47 12.90 4.54
CA ALA A 28 -12.33 13.53 5.52
C ALA A 28 -11.80 14.90 5.95
N ALA A 29 -10.49 15.02 6.20
CA ALA A 29 -9.84 16.28 6.54
C ALA A 29 -9.89 17.31 5.38
N ALA A 30 -9.89 16.84 4.13
CA ALA A 30 -10.05 17.67 2.94
C ALA A 30 -11.52 18.03 2.61
N GLY A 31 -12.48 17.62 3.44
CA GLY A 31 -13.91 17.96 3.26
C GLY A 31 -14.68 17.06 2.31
N SER A 32 -14.23 15.82 2.09
CA SER A 32 -14.93 14.83 1.25
C SER A 32 -16.33 14.51 1.80
N ALA A 33 -17.32 14.48 0.91
CA ALA A 33 -18.69 14.10 1.25
C ALA A 33 -18.82 12.60 1.58
N ASP A 34 -18.03 11.76 0.91
CA ASP A 34 -17.91 10.33 1.19
C ASP A 34 -16.43 9.90 1.25
N PRO A 35 -15.78 10.05 2.42
CA PRO A 35 -14.37 9.74 2.57
C PRO A 35 -14.01 8.27 2.29
N ALA A 36 -14.92 7.33 2.54
CA ALA A 36 -14.66 5.89 2.32
C ALA A 36 -15.14 5.35 0.97
N ALA A 37 -15.57 6.22 0.04
CA ALA A 37 -15.92 5.86 -1.34
C ALA A 37 -14.81 5.05 -2.04
N ILE A 38 -13.56 5.27 -1.67
CA ILE A 38 -12.37 4.62 -2.26
C ILE A 38 -12.18 3.16 -1.84
N LEU A 39 -12.91 2.69 -0.83
CA LEU A 39 -12.73 1.34 -0.29
C LEU A 39 -12.91 0.24 -1.35
N PRO A 40 -13.99 0.19 -2.14
CA PRO A 40 -14.15 -0.82 -3.18
C PRO A 40 -13.07 -0.74 -4.26
N THR A 41 -12.64 0.47 -4.66
CA THR A 41 -11.60 0.63 -5.68
C THR A 41 -10.23 0.20 -5.17
N THR A 42 -9.91 0.48 -3.91
CA THR A 42 -8.67 0.00 -3.25
C THR A 42 -8.67 -1.51 -3.11
N LEU A 43 -9.78 -2.14 -2.70
CA LEU A 43 -9.85 -3.61 -2.62
C LEU A 43 -9.63 -4.26 -4.00
N LEU A 44 -10.30 -3.76 -5.04
CA LEU A 44 -10.11 -4.24 -6.41
C LEU A 44 -8.66 -4.07 -6.90
N ALA A 45 -8.07 -2.91 -6.65
CA ALA A 45 -6.71 -2.60 -7.03
C ALA A 45 -5.69 -3.53 -6.36
N THR A 46 -5.84 -3.74 -5.05
CA THR A 46 -4.90 -4.55 -4.25
C THR A 46 -5.03 -6.04 -4.52
N ILE A 47 -6.24 -6.56 -4.75
CA ILE A 47 -6.44 -7.96 -5.15
C ILE A 47 -5.81 -8.21 -6.53
N GLY A 48 -6.03 -7.28 -7.47
CA GLY A 48 -5.44 -7.34 -8.81
C GLY A 48 -3.92 -7.27 -8.79
N SER A 49 -3.34 -6.27 -8.10
CA SER A 49 -1.90 -6.09 -7.97
C SER A 49 -1.22 -7.28 -7.29
N THR A 50 -1.83 -7.83 -6.23
CA THR A 50 -1.30 -8.98 -5.50
C THR A 50 -1.31 -10.24 -6.35
N THR A 51 -2.37 -10.45 -7.13
CA THR A 51 -2.44 -11.57 -8.09
C THR A 51 -1.29 -11.47 -9.09
N VAL A 52 -1.06 -10.28 -9.66
CA VAL A 52 0.06 -10.05 -10.58
C VAL A 52 1.41 -10.19 -9.88
N ALA A 53 1.56 -9.73 -8.64
CA ALA A 53 2.78 -9.85 -7.86
C ALA A 53 3.20 -11.32 -7.67
N ILE A 54 2.24 -12.19 -7.32
CA ILE A 54 2.46 -13.63 -7.15
C ILE A 54 2.85 -14.28 -8.48
N LEU A 55 2.13 -13.95 -9.56
CA LEU A 55 2.41 -14.48 -10.90
C LEU A 55 3.77 -14.02 -11.41
N ALA A 56 4.11 -12.75 -11.26
CA ALA A 56 5.38 -12.16 -11.67
C ALA A 56 6.55 -12.76 -10.88
N ALA A 57 6.43 -12.88 -9.55
CA ALA A 57 7.46 -13.51 -8.73
C ALA A 57 7.72 -14.97 -9.14
N LYS A 58 6.67 -15.75 -9.43
CA LYS A 58 6.80 -17.13 -9.93
C LYS A 58 7.38 -17.18 -11.34
N PHE A 59 6.92 -16.31 -12.24
CA PHE A 59 7.38 -16.26 -13.61
C PHE A 59 8.86 -15.90 -13.70
N TYR A 60 9.27 -14.78 -13.08
CA TYR A 60 10.67 -14.35 -13.07
C TYR A 60 11.59 -15.28 -12.30
N SER A 61 11.06 -16.07 -11.35
CA SER A 61 11.86 -17.12 -10.70
C SER A 61 12.36 -18.19 -11.67
N ARG A 62 11.63 -18.47 -12.75
CA ARG A 62 12.02 -19.44 -13.80
C ARG A 62 13.11 -18.90 -14.72
N LEU A 63 13.15 -17.57 -14.90
CA LEU A 63 14.09 -16.89 -15.79
C LEU A 63 15.39 -16.49 -15.09
N SER A 64 15.43 -16.61 -13.76
CA SER A 64 16.53 -16.13 -12.95
C SER A 64 17.48 -17.25 -12.53
N ALA A 65 18.74 -16.87 -12.29
CA ALA A 65 19.74 -17.71 -11.67
C ALA A 65 19.24 -18.41 -10.41
N ALA A 66 19.71 -19.66 -10.21
CA ALA A 66 19.35 -20.52 -9.09
C ALA A 66 19.48 -19.77 -7.74
N PRO A 67 18.54 -20.00 -6.80
CA PRO A 67 18.65 -19.39 -5.48
C PRO A 67 19.97 -19.80 -4.83
N PRO A 68 20.66 -18.89 -4.11
CA PRO A 68 21.73 -19.32 -3.24
C PRO A 68 21.18 -20.35 -2.23
N PRO A 69 21.96 -21.38 -1.86
CA PRO A 69 21.54 -22.33 -0.84
C PRO A 69 21.17 -21.58 0.43
N LEU A 70 20.08 -22.01 1.09
CA LEU A 70 19.67 -21.47 2.39
C LEU A 70 20.83 -21.72 3.36
N ALA A 71 21.60 -20.68 3.67
CA ALA A 71 22.54 -20.76 4.77
C ALA A 71 21.73 -20.92 6.04
N HIS A 72 21.63 -22.14 6.57
CA HIS A 72 21.32 -22.38 7.98
C HIS A 72 22.50 -21.86 8.81
N GLY A 73 22.64 -20.54 8.87
CA GLY A 73 23.78 -19.87 9.49
C GLY A 73 23.28 -18.67 10.28
N SER A 74 22.89 -18.94 11.52
CA SER A 74 23.11 -18.16 12.75
C SER A 74 23.14 -16.62 12.76
N SER A 75 22.72 -15.89 11.74
CA SER A 75 22.47 -14.46 11.86
C SER A 75 21.00 -14.26 12.23
N SER A 76 20.68 -14.62 13.48
CA SER A 76 19.55 -14.01 14.17
C SER A 76 19.87 -12.53 14.31
N VAL A 77 19.51 -11.74 13.30
CA VAL A 77 19.15 -10.36 13.59
C VAL A 77 17.91 -10.50 14.44
N ALA A 78 18.11 -10.41 15.75
CA ALA A 78 17.02 -10.36 16.71
C ALA A 78 16.12 -9.22 16.26
N MET A 79 14.96 -9.57 15.71
CA MET A 79 13.79 -8.71 15.80
C MET A 79 13.68 -8.37 17.29
N PRO A 80 13.58 -7.07 17.68
CA PRO A 80 13.43 -6.72 19.08
C PRO A 80 12.24 -7.51 19.63
N ASP A 81 12.50 -8.24 20.72
CA ASP A 81 11.64 -9.27 21.33
C ASP A 81 10.15 -9.03 21.08
N ALA A 82 9.66 -9.55 19.96
CA ALA A 82 8.27 -9.92 19.88
C ALA A 82 8.21 -11.24 20.63
N ASP A 83 7.50 -11.26 21.76
CA ASP A 83 7.04 -12.50 22.40
C ASP A 83 6.23 -13.29 21.36
N ALA A 84 6.94 -13.96 20.46
CA ALA A 84 6.38 -14.78 19.42
C ALA A 84 5.88 -16.02 20.13
N ASP A 85 4.58 -16.05 20.38
CA ASP A 85 3.88 -17.19 20.96
C ASP A 85 4.37 -18.48 20.26
N PRO A 86 5.00 -19.42 20.97
CA PRO A 86 5.57 -20.64 20.38
C PRO A 86 4.51 -21.48 19.64
N ALA A 87 3.21 -21.22 19.84
CA ALA A 87 2.13 -21.78 19.06
C ALA A 87 2.08 -21.30 17.59
N LEU A 88 2.67 -20.15 17.26
CA LEU A 88 2.74 -19.60 15.88
C LEU A 88 3.99 -20.07 15.12
N ALA A 89 4.89 -20.83 15.76
CA ALA A 89 6.14 -21.32 15.17
C ALA A 89 5.99 -22.68 14.45
N GLU A 90 4.81 -23.31 14.48
CA GLU A 90 4.55 -24.52 13.71
C GLU A 90 4.26 -24.17 12.24
N ASP A 91 5.25 -24.40 11.38
CA ASP A 91 5.21 -24.27 9.92
C ASP A 91 4.35 -25.37 9.26
N ARG A 92 3.11 -25.55 9.73
CA ARG A 92 2.14 -26.45 9.11
C ARG A 92 1.51 -25.73 7.91
N PRO A 93 1.57 -26.32 6.70
CA PRO A 93 0.85 -25.74 5.56
C PRO A 93 -0.63 -25.69 5.90
N LEU A 94 -1.21 -24.47 5.87
CA LEU A 94 -2.63 -24.28 6.09
C LEU A 94 -3.42 -25.22 5.15
N PRO A 95 -4.46 -25.91 5.65
CA PRO A 95 -5.23 -26.81 4.83
C PRO A 95 -5.92 -26.03 3.71
N LEU A 96 -6.01 -26.63 2.52
CA LEU A 96 -6.51 -25.95 1.30
C LEU A 96 -7.88 -25.30 1.48
N TRP A 97 -8.77 -25.91 2.26
CA TRP A 97 -10.10 -25.35 2.54
C TRP A 97 -10.03 -24.03 3.32
N ALA A 98 -9.05 -23.87 4.22
CA ALA A 98 -8.86 -22.65 4.99
C ALA A 98 -8.31 -21.53 4.10
N SER A 99 -7.40 -21.84 3.17
CA SER A 99 -6.93 -20.89 2.17
C SER A 99 -8.03 -20.48 1.18
N VAL A 100 -8.87 -21.42 0.75
CA VAL A 100 -10.02 -21.13 -0.11
C VAL A 100 -11.05 -20.28 0.62
N LEU A 101 -11.35 -20.57 1.88
CA LEU A 101 -12.23 -19.72 2.71
C LEU A 101 -11.66 -18.32 2.88
N ALA A 102 -10.38 -18.19 3.22
CA ALA A 102 -9.73 -16.88 3.36
C ALA A 102 -9.81 -16.06 2.06
N LEU A 103 -9.54 -16.71 0.92
CA LEU A 103 -9.65 -16.06 -0.39
C LEU A 103 -11.10 -15.71 -0.73
N ALA A 104 -12.05 -16.59 -0.46
CA ALA A 104 -13.46 -16.35 -0.66
C ALA A 104 -13.95 -15.18 0.21
N THR A 105 -13.50 -15.09 1.47
CA THR A 105 -13.80 -13.95 2.33
C THR A 105 -13.23 -12.65 1.77
N LEU A 106 -11.98 -12.65 1.31
CA LEU A 106 -11.35 -11.47 0.70
C LEU A 106 -12.09 -11.01 -0.56
N VAL A 107 -12.43 -11.95 -1.45
CA VAL A 107 -13.17 -11.65 -2.68
C VAL A 107 -14.58 -11.18 -2.36
N SER A 108 -15.24 -11.75 -1.33
CA SER A 108 -16.58 -11.33 -0.91
C SER A 108 -16.65 -9.92 -0.32
N LEU A 109 -15.53 -9.39 0.19
CA LEU A 109 -15.46 -8.00 0.65
C LEU A 109 -15.71 -7.00 -0.47
N VAL A 110 -15.35 -7.33 -1.72
CA VAL A 110 -15.54 -6.45 -2.88
C VAL A 110 -17.02 -6.19 -3.18
N PRO A 111 -17.89 -7.19 -3.45
CA PRO A 111 -19.30 -6.94 -3.71
C PRO A 111 -20.00 -6.34 -2.49
N VAL A 112 -19.60 -6.70 -1.26
CA VAL A 112 -20.14 -6.06 -0.05
C VAL A 112 -19.79 -4.58 0.00
N ALA A 113 -18.54 -4.22 -0.28
CA ALA A 113 -18.10 -2.83 -0.35
C ALA A 113 -18.80 -2.05 -1.47
N VAL A 114 -19.04 -2.67 -2.63
CA VAL A 114 -19.71 -2.03 -3.77
C VAL A 114 -21.20 -1.83 -3.50
N LEU A 115 -21.89 -2.82 -2.94
CA LEU A 115 -23.35 -2.79 -2.74
C LEU A 115 -23.78 -2.03 -1.48
N TYR A 116 -23.01 -2.14 -0.40
CA TYR A 116 -23.36 -1.58 0.91
C TYR A 116 -22.42 -0.43 1.34
N GLY A 117 -21.45 -0.03 0.49
CA GLY A 117 -20.42 0.95 0.83
C GLY A 117 -20.98 2.29 1.31
N GLN A 118 -22.02 2.83 0.67
CA GLN A 118 -22.64 4.11 1.05
C GLN A 118 -23.27 4.08 2.45
N ALA A 119 -23.86 2.94 2.83
CA ALA A 119 -24.46 2.78 4.15
C ALA A 119 -23.40 2.47 5.22
N LEU A 120 -22.32 1.77 4.86
CA LEU A 120 -21.25 1.36 5.77
C LEU A 120 -20.21 2.46 6.00
N SER A 121 -19.92 3.29 4.98
CA SER A 121 -18.83 4.28 4.96
C SER A 121 -18.80 5.18 6.20
N PRO A 122 -19.92 5.81 6.64
CA PRO A 122 -19.91 6.68 7.82
C PRO A 122 -19.62 5.92 9.13
N TRP A 123 -19.89 4.61 9.15
CA TRP A 123 -19.74 3.75 10.33
C TRP A 123 -18.38 3.05 10.39
N ILE A 124 -17.56 3.12 9.35
CA ILE A 124 -16.24 2.47 9.33
C ILE A 124 -15.35 2.98 10.46
N ILE A 125 -15.16 4.31 10.58
CA ILE A 125 -14.27 4.88 11.60
C ILE A 125 -14.84 4.67 13.01
N PRO A 126 -16.11 5.03 13.31
CA PRO A 126 -16.68 4.76 14.63
C PRO A 126 -16.68 3.27 14.99
N GLY A 127 -17.00 2.41 14.02
CA GLY A 127 -17.01 0.96 14.19
C GLY A 127 -15.62 0.41 14.50
N LEU A 128 -14.58 0.89 13.82
CA LEU A 128 -13.18 0.53 14.09
C LEU A 128 -12.77 0.94 15.52
N ILE A 129 -13.15 2.15 15.95
CA ILE A 129 -12.86 2.62 17.32
C ILE A 129 -13.56 1.73 18.35
N VAL A 130 -14.86 1.48 18.19
CA VAL A 130 -15.63 0.61 19.09
C VAL A 130 -15.07 -0.81 19.09
N LEU A 131 -14.68 -1.35 17.93
CA LEU A 131 -14.07 -2.66 17.80
C LEU A 131 -12.76 -2.74 18.60
N PHE A 132 -11.86 -1.78 18.45
CA PHE A 132 -10.57 -1.80 19.15
C PHE A 132 -10.73 -1.57 20.66
N LEU A 133 -11.58 -0.63 21.07
CA LEU A 133 -11.86 -0.40 22.49
C LEU A 133 -12.54 -1.62 23.12
N GLY A 134 -13.53 -2.20 22.43
CA GLY A 134 -14.25 -3.38 22.88
C GLY A 134 -13.38 -4.63 22.94
N PHE A 135 -12.52 -4.85 21.95
CA PHE A 135 -11.53 -5.93 21.95
C PHE A 135 -10.54 -5.77 23.11
N GLY A 136 -10.03 -4.55 23.32
CA GLY A 136 -9.16 -4.22 24.45
C GLY A 136 -9.83 -4.46 25.80
N ALA A 137 -11.10 -4.06 25.95
CA ALA A 137 -11.89 -4.31 27.16
C ALA A 137 -12.12 -5.81 27.39
N MET A 138 -12.48 -6.57 26.34
CA MET A 138 -12.71 -8.02 26.41
C MET A 138 -11.44 -8.78 26.80
N ARG A 139 -10.28 -8.35 26.30
CA ARG A 139 -8.96 -8.89 26.66
C ARG A 139 -8.42 -8.35 27.98
N ARG A 140 -9.17 -7.50 28.69
CA ARG A 140 -8.76 -6.81 29.93
C ARG A 140 -7.42 -6.08 29.79
N VAL A 141 -7.18 -5.47 28.64
CA VAL A 141 -6.00 -4.66 28.36
C VAL A 141 -6.27 -3.21 28.77
N ARG A 142 -5.27 -2.56 29.36
CA ARG A 142 -5.33 -1.13 29.72
C ARG A 142 -5.18 -0.28 28.45
N VAL A 143 -6.26 -0.13 27.70
CA VAL A 143 -6.27 0.46 26.34
C VAL A 143 -5.62 1.84 26.31
N TYR A 144 -5.86 2.68 27.31
CA TYR A 144 -5.23 4.00 27.39
C TYR A 144 -3.71 3.93 27.47
N GLU A 145 -3.16 3.06 28.34
CA GLU A 145 -1.71 2.92 28.50
C GLU A 145 -1.05 2.39 27.23
N VAL A 146 -1.64 1.37 26.60
CA VAL A 146 -1.15 0.81 25.33
C VAL A 146 -1.21 1.84 24.21
N MET A 147 -2.27 2.65 24.16
CA MET A 147 -2.38 3.75 23.20
C MET A 147 -1.30 4.81 23.41
N VAL A 148 -1.01 5.20 24.65
CA VAL A 148 0.04 6.17 24.99
C VAL A 148 1.42 5.64 24.63
N GLU A 149 1.71 4.37 24.95
CA GLU A 149 2.99 3.74 24.60
C GLU A 149 3.16 3.64 23.08
N GLY A 150 2.14 3.18 22.36
CA GLY A 150 2.15 3.15 20.90
C GLY A 150 2.33 4.54 20.28
N GLY A 151 1.74 5.58 20.89
CA GLY A 151 1.95 6.97 20.49
C GLY A 151 3.40 7.44 20.68
N ARG A 152 4.05 7.04 21.78
CA ARG A 152 5.45 7.33 22.07
C ARG A 152 6.39 6.64 21.09
N GLU A 153 6.18 5.35 20.83
CA GLU A 153 6.94 4.58 19.83
C GLU A 153 6.77 5.18 18.43
N GLY A 154 5.53 5.48 18.05
CA GLY A 154 5.21 6.13 16.77
C GLY A 154 5.89 7.49 16.62
N PHE A 155 5.96 8.30 17.68
CA PHE A 155 6.67 9.57 17.67
C PHE A 155 8.19 9.40 17.43
N GLN A 156 8.81 8.39 18.04
CA GLN A 156 10.23 8.09 17.79
C GLN A 156 10.47 7.65 16.35
N VAL A 157 9.57 6.84 15.79
CA VAL A 157 9.62 6.44 14.37
C VAL A 157 9.47 7.67 13.47
N ALA A 158 8.53 8.57 13.77
CA ALA A 158 8.34 9.80 13.01
C ALA A 158 9.63 10.65 12.98
N LEU A 159 10.29 10.85 14.13
CA LEU A 159 11.57 11.57 14.21
C LEU A 159 12.67 10.93 13.35
N ARG A 160 12.70 9.60 13.25
CA ARG A 160 13.64 8.88 12.36
C ARG A 160 13.30 9.07 10.89
N ILE A 161 12.02 9.20 10.53
CA ILE A 161 11.55 9.33 9.14
C ILE A 161 11.64 10.78 8.62
N ILE A 162 11.41 11.78 9.47
CA ILE A 162 11.39 13.21 9.10
C ILE A 162 12.59 13.63 8.23
N PRO A 163 13.86 13.29 8.55
CA PRO A 163 15.01 13.70 7.75
C PRO A 163 15.01 13.13 6.33
N TYR A 164 14.59 11.87 6.16
CA TYR A 164 14.42 11.28 4.83
C TYR A 164 13.27 11.95 4.08
N MET A 165 12.21 12.28 4.82
CA MET A 165 11.02 12.93 4.30
C MET A 165 11.31 14.32 3.73
N VAL A 166 11.79 15.23 4.59
CA VAL A 166 12.99 16.03 4.35
C VAL A 166 13.50 16.13 2.91
N VAL A 167 14.54 15.34 2.69
CA VAL A 167 15.32 15.25 1.45
C VAL A 167 14.44 14.86 0.26
N ILE A 168 13.51 13.92 0.43
CA ILE A 168 12.65 13.49 -0.67
C ILE A 168 11.69 14.61 -1.09
N LEU A 169 11.02 15.28 -0.16
CA LEU A 169 10.09 16.38 -0.47
C LEU A 169 10.83 17.54 -1.14
N VAL A 170 12.05 17.86 -0.68
CA VAL A 170 12.90 18.86 -1.35
C VAL A 170 13.29 18.39 -2.75
N GLY A 171 13.75 17.16 -2.92
CA GLY A 171 14.12 16.61 -4.23
C GLY A 171 12.95 16.58 -5.21
N VAL A 172 11.75 16.23 -4.75
CA VAL A 172 10.52 16.26 -5.53
C VAL A 172 10.12 17.70 -5.88
N ALA A 173 10.20 18.63 -4.93
CA ALA A 173 9.92 20.04 -5.19
C ALA A 173 10.89 20.63 -6.23
N MET A 174 12.18 20.28 -6.14
CA MET A 174 13.19 20.65 -7.13
C MET A 174 12.89 20.02 -8.50
N LEU A 175 12.54 18.73 -8.55
CA LEU A 175 12.17 18.04 -9.78
C LEU A 175 10.93 18.66 -10.44
N ARG A 176 9.92 19.03 -9.64
CA ARG A 176 8.74 19.73 -10.11
C ARG A 176 9.09 21.14 -10.61
N ALA A 177 9.88 21.90 -9.86
CA ALA A 177 10.32 23.24 -10.25
C ALA A 177 11.22 23.24 -11.50
N SER A 178 11.93 22.14 -11.77
CA SER A 178 12.76 21.98 -12.97
C SER A 178 11.96 21.85 -14.27
N GLY A 179 10.63 21.65 -14.20
CA GLY A 179 9.77 21.42 -15.37
C GLY A 179 9.94 20.03 -15.99
N VAL A 180 10.86 19.19 -15.51
CA VAL A 180 11.04 17.81 -15.99
C VAL A 180 9.75 17.01 -15.82
N LEU A 181 9.06 17.20 -14.68
CA LEU A 181 7.81 16.50 -14.42
C LEU A 181 6.74 16.92 -15.42
N ASP A 182 6.64 18.20 -15.77
CA ASP A 182 5.67 18.69 -16.75
C ASP A 182 5.95 18.16 -18.16
N LEU A 183 7.23 18.01 -18.53
CA LEU A 183 7.64 17.39 -19.79
C LEU A 183 7.26 15.90 -19.84
N VAL A 184 7.56 15.16 -18.78
CA VAL A 184 7.23 13.73 -18.67
C VAL A 184 5.71 13.53 -18.64
N VAL A 185 5.00 14.35 -17.86
CA VAL A 185 3.54 14.33 -17.75
C VAL A 185 2.89 14.72 -19.07
N GLY A 186 3.39 15.72 -19.79
CA GLY A 186 2.88 16.10 -21.11
C GLY A 186 3.09 15.01 -22.17
N ALA A 187 4.23 14.31 -22.13
CA ALA A 187 4.52 13.21 -23.02
C ALA A 187 3.66 11.97 -22.72
N LEU A 188 3.61 11.55 -21.45
CA LEU A 188 2.83 10.39 -21.02
C LEU A 188 1.32 10.65 -21.04
N GLY A 189 0.89 11.86 -20.68
CA GLY A 189 -0.52 12.26 -20.58
C GLY A 189 -1.29 12.05 -21.87
N ARG A 190 -0.65 12.22 -23.03
CA ARG A 190 -1.27 11.92 -24.34
C ARG A 190 -1.71 10.46 -24.46
N PHE A 191 -0.97 9.55 -23.83
CA PHE A 191 -1.25 8.12 -23.86
C PHE A 191 -2.05 7.67 -22.64
N THR A 192 -1.86 8.29 -21.48
CA THR A 192 -2.48 7.86 -20.23
C THR A 192 -3.84 8.49 -19.96
N ALA A 193 -4.11 9.72 -20.45
CA ALA A 193 -5.40 10.37 -20.26
C ALA A 193 -6.57 9.59 -20.91
N PRO A 194 -6.45 9.04 -22.14
CA PRO A 194 -7.50 8.18 -22.70
C PRO A 194 -7.72 6.88 -21.92
N LEU A 195 -6.72 6.45 -21.15
CA LEU A 195 -6.78 5.24 -20.31
C LEU A 195 -7.39 5.52 -18.93
N GLY A 196 -7.79 6.76 -18.61
CA GLY A 196 -8.32 7.15 -17.30
C GLY A 196 -7.24 7.56 -16.28
N LEU A 197 -5.99 7.74 -16.68
CA LEU A 197 -4.94 8.28 -15.80
C LEU A 197 -4.59 9.70 -16.27
N PRO A 198 -5.23 10.73 -15.67
CA PRO A 198 -5.05 12.11 -16.07
C PRO A 198 -3.67 12.64 -15.68
N ALA A 199 -3.25 13.73 -16.31
CA ALA A 199 -1.92 14.31 -16.18
C ALA A 199 -1.57 14.69 -14.73
N GLU A 200 -2.57 15.10 -13.95
CA GLU A 200 -2.45 15.53 -12.56
C GLU A 200 -2.16 14.33 -11.62
N ALA A 201 -2.59 13.13 -11.99
CA ALA A 201 -2.37 11.90 -11.21
C ALA A 201 -1.01 11.23 -11.51
N LEU A 202 -0.42 11.49 -12.68
CA LEU A 202 0.84 10.91 -13.13
C LEU A 202 2.02 11.14 -12.17
N PRO A 203 2.26 12.37 -11.64
CA PRO A 203 3.28 12.62 -10.64
C PRO A 203 3.22 11.66 -9.46
N MET A 204 2.01 11.40 -8.95
CA MET A 204 1.85 10.53 -7.81
C MET A 204 2.10 9.07 -8.19
N ALA A 205 1.56 8.59 -9.32
CA ALA A 205 1.78 7.22 -9.79
C ALA A 205 3.28 6.91 -9.98
N LEU A 206 4.07 7.89 -10.47
CA LEU A 206 5.52 7.77 -10.60
C LEU A 206 6.25 7.85 -9.26
N MET A 207 5.78 8.70 -8.34
CA MET A 207 6.42 8.87 -7.03
C MET A 207 6.13 7.72 -6.08
N ARG A 208 5.01 7.01 -6.23
CA ARG A 208 4.56 5.96 -5.30
C ARG A 208 5.60 4.84 -5.06
N PRO A 209 6.24 4.25 -6.09
CA PRO A 209 7.28 3.23 -5.88
C PRO A 209 8.53 3.75 -5.15
N LEU A 210 8.84 5.04 -5.31
CA LEU A 210 10.04 5.68 -4.75
C LEU A 210 9.81 6.21 -3.33
N SER A 211 8.65 6.80 -3.06
CA SER A 211 8.33 7.42 -1.79
C SER A 211 6.83 7.51 -1.54
N GLY A 212 6.39 6.87 -0.46
CA GLY A 212 4.99 6.76 -0.09
C GLY A 212 4.48 8.04 0.54
N SER A 213 5.38 8.75 1.19
CA SER A 213 5.11 10.00 1.88
C SER A 213 5.35 11.22 0.98
N GLY A 214 6.20 11.10 -0.05
CA GLY A 214 6.23 12.03 -1.19
C GLY A 214 4.94 11.93 -2.01
N ALA A 215 4.49 10.69 -2.31
CA ALA A 215 3.19 10.45 -2.93
C ALA A 215 2.03 10.97 -2.08
N TYR A 216 2.08 10.78 -0.75
CA TYR A 216 1.07 11.30 0.17
C TYR A 216 1.00 12.84 0.14
N ALA A 217 2.13 13.54 0.08
CA ALA A 217 2.15 14.99 -0.05
C ALA A 217 1.50 15.47 -1.36
N ILE A 218 1.74 14.76 -2.46
CA ILE A 218 1.08 15.05 -3.75
C ILE A 218 -0.43 14.83 -3.61
N VAL A 219 -0.88 13.70 -3.05
CA VAL A 219 -2.31 13.45 -2.81
C VAL A 219 -2.91 14.55 -1.96
N ALA A 220 -2.31 14.89 -0.82
CA ALA A 220 -2.80 15.96 0.05
C ALA A 220 -2.91 17.29 -0.70
N SER A 221 -1.94 17.63 -1.55
CA SER A 221 -2.01 18.87 -2.35
C SER A 221 -3.15 18.85 -3.36
N LEU A 222 -3.40 17.73 -4.05
CA LEU A 222 -4.47 17.60 -5.04
C LEU A 222 -5.85 17.57 -4.39
N LEU A 223 -6.02 16.93 -3.23
CA LEU A 223 -7.29 16.90 -2.52
C LEU A 223 -7.68 18.30 -1.96
N ASN A 224 -6.69 19.14 -1.65
CA ASN A 224 -6.93 20.52 -1.19
C ASN A 224 -6.96 21.55 -2.33
N ASP A 225 -6.69 21.15 -3.57
CA ASP A 225 -6.79 22.03 -4.73
C ASP A 225 -8.28 22.26 -5.07
N PRO A 226 -8.77 23.51 -5.10
CA PRO A 226 -10.17 23.81 -5.45
C PRO A 226 -10.60 23.31 -6.83
N ALA A 227 -9.67 23.13 -7.78
CA ALA A 227 -9.98 22.64 -9.12
C ALA A 227 -10.18 21.12 -9.18
N ILE A 228 -9.63 20.38 -8.21
CA ILE A 228 -9.68 18.91 -8.16
C ILE A 228 -10.56 18.47 -6.99
N GLY A 229 -10.19 18.82 -5.76
CA GLY A 229 -10.92 18.41 -4.57
C GLY A 229 -10.92 16.90 -4.32
N PRO A 230 -11.47 16.45 -3.18
CA PRO A 230 -11.41 15.04 -2.81
C PRO A 230 -12.40 14.14 -3.54
N ASP A 231 -13.52 14.68 -4.00
CA ASP A 231 -14.62 13.92 -4.60
C ASP A 231 -14.62 13.93 -6.13
N SER A 232 -13.67 14.62 -6.77
CA SER A 232 -13.47 14.48 -8.21
C SER A 232 -12.93 13.10 -8.57
N TYR A 233 -13.06 12.74 -9.85
CA TYR A 233 -12.43 11.54 -10.39
C TYR A 233 -10.93 11.47 -10.07
N THR A 234 -10.19 12.56 -10.32
CA THR A 234 -8.75 12.62 -10.02
C THR A 234 -8.51 12.47 -8.52
N GLY A 235 -9.29 13.11 -7.65
CA GLY A 235 -9.21 12.97 -6.19
C GLY A 235 -9.44 11.54 -5.71
N LEU A 236 -10.46 10.86 -6.24
CA LEU A 236 -10.76 9.44 -5.97
C LEU A 236 -9.66 8.51 -6.48
N LEU A 237 -9.12 8.77 -7.67
CA LEU A 237 -8.05 7.99 -8.27
C LEU A 237 -6.75 8.09 -7.48
N VAL A 238 -6.31 9.31 -7.14
CA VAL A 238 -5.08 9.49 -6.35
C VAL A 238 -5.24 8.95 -4.94
N SER A 239 -6.43 9.04 -4.37
CA SER A 239 -6.74 8.40 -3.09
C SER A 239 -6.64 6.87 -3.19
N THR A 240 -7.21 6.28 -4.25
CA THR A 240 -7.18 4.83 -4.49
C THR A 240 -5.73 4.35 -4.66
N LEU A 241 -4.95 5.01 -5.52
CA LEU A 241 -3.54 4.70 -5.75
C LEU A 241 -2.70 4.76 -4.46
N GLN A 242 -2.91 5.80 -3.63
CA GLN A 242 -2.24 5.92 -2.33
C GLN A 242 -2.63 4.80 -1.35
N GLY A 243 -3.83 4.24 -1.49
CA GLY A 243 -4.31 3.12 -0.68
C GLY A 243 -3.96 1.73 -1.21
N SER A 244 -3.39 1.59 -2.43
CA SER A 244 -3.38 0.29 -3.14
C SER A 244 -2.03 -0.39 -3.31
N THR A 245 -0.91 0.28 -3.06
CA THR A 245 0.44 -0.31 -3.17
C THR A 245 1.34 0.22 -2.07
N GLU A 246 2.48 -0.40 -1.83
CA GLU A 246 3.55 0.13 -0.96
C GLU A 246 4.69 0.72 -1.79
N THR A 247 5.72 1.19 -1.09
CA THR A 247 6.92 1.78 -1.68
C THR A 247 7.95 0.72 -2.07
N THR A 248 7.99 0.31 -3.35
CA THR A 248 8.94 -0.72 -3.84
C THR A 248 10.36 -0.54 -3.33
N PHE A 249 10.98 0.63 -3.52
CA PHE A 249 12.40 0.81 -3.19
C PHE A 249 12.66 0.83 -1.68
N TYR A 250 11.71 1.36 -0.90
CA TYR A 250 11.80 1.34 0.57
C TYR A 250 11.59 -0.07 1.12
N VAL A 251 10.58 -0.80 0.64
CA VAL A 251 10.34 -2.21 1.01
C VAL A 251 11.57 -3.05 0.64
N LEU A 252 12.16 -2.85 -0.55
CA LEU A 252 13.43 -3.49 -0.93
C LEU A 252 14.54 -3.20 0.09
N ALA A 253 14.74 -1.92 0.43
CA ALA A 253 15.82 -1.48 1.30
C ALA A 253 15.65 -1.99 2.75
N VAL A 254 14.44 -1.93 3.30
CA VAL A 254 14.15 -2.39 4.67
C VAL A 254 14.24 -3.91 4.75
N TYR A 255 13.59 -4.64 3.84
CA TYR A 255 13.50 -6.10 3.92
C TYR A 255 14.84 -6.76 3.61
N PHE A 256 15.54 -6.33 2.56
CA PHE A 256 16.85 -6.89 2.24
C PHE A 256 17.99 -6.26 3.06
N GLY A 257 17.84 -5.03 3.54
CA GLY A 257 18.80 -4.39 4.44
C GLY A 257 18.81 -5.04 5.82
N ALA A 258 17.64 -5.35 6.39
CA ALA A 258 17.54 -6.04 7.68
C ALA A 258 18.20 -7.44 7.65
N VAL A 259 18.07 -8.15 6.53
CA VAL A 259 18.64 -9.50 6.35
C VAL A 259 19.97 -9.49 5.59
N GLN A 260 20.58 -8.30 5.39
CA GLN A 260 21.90 -8.10 4.74
C GLN A 260 22.06 -8.79 3.37
N VAL A 261 20.97 -8.87 2.60
CA VAL A 261 20.98 -9.50 1.27
C VAL A 261 21.53 -8.53 0.24
N LYS A 262 22.74 -8.81 -0.27
CA LYS A 262 23.41 -7.98 -1.29
C LYS A 262 22.89 -8.17 -2.72
N ARG A 263 22.30 -9.34 -3.04
CA ARG A 263 21.81 -9.67 -4.39
C ARG A 263 20.28 -9.76 -4.42
N LEU A 264 19.66 -8.76 -5.05
CA LEU A 264 18.21 -8.60 -5.20
C LEU A 264 17.61 -9.58 -6.21
N ARG A 265 18.37 -10.00 -7.22
CA ARG A 265 17.95 -10.98 -8.24
C ARG A 265 16.68 -10.49 -8.96
N HIS A 266 15.62 -11.29 -9.03
CA HIS A 266 14.35 -10.93 -9.69
C HIS A 266 13.38 -10.14 -8.81
N ALA A 267 13.77 -9.77 -7.58
CA ALA A 267 12.91 -9.07 -6.63
C ALA A 267 12.41 -7.73 -7.14
N MET A 268 13.32 -6.90 -7.65
CA MET A 268 12.98 -5.56 -8.14
C MET A 268 12.03 -5.62 -9.34
N ALA A 269 12.24 -6.57 -10.26
CA ALA A 269 11.37 -6.75 -11.41
C ALA A 269 9.95 -7.20 -10.99
N ALA A 270 9.85 -8.14 -10.06
CA ALA A 270 8.56 -8.58 -9.52
C ALA A 270 7.83 -7.44 -8.80
N ALA A 271 8.53 -6.66 -7.97
CA ALA A 271 7.97 -5.54 -7.22
C ALA A 271 7.48 -4.40 -8.14
N LEU A 272 8.29 -3.97 -9.11
CA LEU A 272 7.88 -2.93 -10.07
C LEU A 272 6.73 -3.37 -10.97
N THR A 273 6.65 -4.67 -11.30
CA THR A 273 5.50 -5.22 -12.05
C THR A 273 4.23 -5.19 -11.20
N ALA A 274 4.35 -5.46 -9.89
CA ALA A 274 3.25 -5.35 -8.95
C ALA A 274 2.76 -3.91 -8.80
N ASP A 275 3.68 -2.93 -8.72
CA ASP A 275 3.32 -1.50 -8.67
C ASP A 275 2.60 -1.06 -9.94
N LEU A 276 3.12 -1.44 -11.11
CA LEU A 276 2.46 -1.14 -12.39
C LEU A 276 1.06 -1.75 -12.45
N ALA A 277 0.90 -2.99 -12.01
CA ALA A 277 -0.41 -3.62 -11.92
C ALA A 277 -1.34 -2.88 -10.95
N GLY A 278 -0.83 -2.43 -9.80
CA GLY A 278 -1.57 -1.59 -8.85
C GLY A 278 -2.09 -0.30 -9.48
N VAL A 279 -1.26 0.37 -10.28
CA VAL A 279 -1.68 1.56 -11.03
C VAL A 279 -2.78 1.22 -12.03
N VAL A 280 -2.59 0.16 -12.82
CA VAL A 280 -3.57 -0.27 -13.84
C VAL A 280 -4.91 -0.65 -13.20
N PHE A 281 -4.91 -1.49 -12.16
CA PHE A 281 -6.16 -1.90 -11.51
C PHE A 281 -6.83 -0.78 -10.74
N ALA A 282 -6.08 0.17 -10.16
CA ALA A 282 -6.66 1.37 -9.56
C ALA A 282 -7.40 2.22 -10.60
N VAL A 283 -6.78 2.45 -11.76
CA VAL A 283 -7.41 3.19 -12.87
C VAL A 283 -8.65 2.46 -13.37
N LEU A 284 -8.57 1.15 -13.63
CA LEU A 284 -9.71 0.35 -14.07
C LEU A 284 -10.86 0.37 -13.05
N ALA A 285 -10.55 0.19 -11.77
CA ALA A 285 -11.55 0.22 -10.72
C ALA A 285 -12.22 1.60 -10.61
N CYS A 286 -11.44 2.68 -10.66
CA CYS A 286 -11.98 4.03 -10.66
C CYS A 286 -12.81 4.34 -11.92
N LEU A 287 -12.42 3.86 -13.10
CA LEU A 287 -13.22 4.01 -14.31
C LEU A 287 -14.55 3.26 -14.21
N VAL A 288 -14.54 2.02 -13.71
CA VAL A 288 -15.76 1.21 -13.61
C VAL A 288 -16.74 1.78 -12.57
N LEU A 289 -16.23 2.28 -11.45
CA LEU A 289 -17.09 2.77 -10.35
C LEU A 289 -17.43 4.26 -10.45
N PHE A 290 -16.52 5.08 -10.99
CA PHE A 290 -16.63 6.55 -10.97
C PHE A 290 -16.48 7.20 -12.35
N GLY A 291 -16.18 6.43 -13.40
CA GLY A 291 -16.11 6.93 -14.77
C GLY A 291 -17.51 7.22 -15.32
N ARG A 292 -18.00 8.42 -15.06
CA ARG A 292 -19.08 9.07 -15.79
C ARG A 292 -18.56 10.32 -16.48
#